data_AF-A0A959AI84-F1
#
_entry.id   AF-A0A959AI84-F1
#
_cell.length_a   1.000
_cell.length_b   1.000
_cell.length_c   1.000
_cell.angle_alpha   90.00
_cell.angle_beta   90.00
_cell.angle_gamma   90.00
#
_symmetry.space_group_name_H-M   'P 1'
#
loop_
_entity.id
_entity.type
_entity.pdbx_description
1 polymer ?
#
loop_
_entity_poly.entity_id
_entity_poly.type
_entity_poly.pdbx_seq_one_letter_code
_entity_poly.pdbx_strand_id
1 'polypeptide(L)'
;EWGASDRNNGQLDECKAMAVALFDKEHRDTLRIDLWTKEMQVIEMDRFVYQVLRSLGQTYLRATQNKELAEDLAKFAHYFGEKTEIVPKT
;
A
#
# COMPACT_ATOMS: atom_id res chain seq x y z
N GLU A 1 7.19 15.29 -2.17
CA GLU A 1 7.19 15.66 -0.74
C GLU A 1 5.81 15.42 -0.16
N TRP A 2 5.72 15.01 1.10
CA TRP A 2 4.47 14.81 1.84
C TRP A 2 4.63 15.34 3.26
N GLY A 3 3.57 15.90 3.85
CA GLY A 3 3.59 16.36 5.23
C GLY A 3 2.19 16.31 5.85
N ALA A 4 2.17 16.26 7.18
CA ALA A 4 0.94 16.32 7.97
C ALA A 4 1.19 17.19 9.21
N SER A 5 0.19 17.97 9.63
CA SER A 5 0.33 18.94 10.73
C SER A 5 0.67 18.32 12.09
N ASP A 6 0.32 17.05 12.27
CA ASP A 6 0.55 16.24 13.46
C ASP A 6 1.86 15.43 13.40
N ARG A 7 2.58 15.49 12.28
CA ARG A 7 3.80 14.72 12.05
C ARG A 7 5.00 15.63 11.83
N ASN A 8 6.11 15.27 12.47
CA ASN A 8 7.43 15.90 12.29
C ASN A 8 7.38 17.45 12.35
N ASN A 9 6.56 18.01 13.24
CA ASN A 9 6.34 19.45 13.40
C ASN A 9 5.97 20.18 12.09
N GLY A 10 5.26 19.51 11.17
CA GLY A 10 4.85 20.09 9.89
C GLY A 10 5.97 20.14 8.84
N GLN A 11 7.11 19.48 9.07
CA GLN A 11 8.15 19.33 8.06
C GLN A 11 7.68 18.40 6.94
N LEU A 12 8.18 18.65 5.73
CA LEU A 12 7.92 17.83 4.56
C LEU A 12 8.94 16.68 4.48
N ASP A 13 8.43 15.47 4.32
CA ASP A 13 9.21 14.27 4.05
C ASP A 13 9.32 14.06 2.52
N GLU A 14 10.52 13.81 2.02
CA GLU A 14 10.71 13.44 0.61
C GLU A 14 10.07 12.06 0.35
N CYS A 15 9.26 11.97 -0.71
CA CYS A 15 8.51 10.76 -1.05
C CYS A 15 8.67 10.43 -2.53
N LYS A 16 8.98 9.16 -2.82
CA LYS A 16 9.22 8.67 -4.18
C LYS A 16 7.98 8.06 -4.85
N ALA A 17 6.95 7.74 -4.09
CA ALA A 17 5.70 7.19 -4.63
C ALA A 17 4.48 7.58 -3.80
N MET A 18 3.33 7.59 -4.47
CA MET A 18 2.02 7.77 -3.88
C MET A 18 1.00 6.92 -4.67
N ALA A 19 0.14 6.22 -3.94
CA ALA A 19 -1.03 5.55 -4.50
C ALA A 19 -2.28 6.11 -3.82
N VAL A 20 -3.22 6.61 -4.61
CA VAL A 20 -4.51 7.13 -4.14
C VAL A 20 -5.63 6.42 -4.89
N ALA A 21 -6.55 5.84 -4.14
CA ALA A 21 -7.78 5.26 -4.67
C ALA A 21 -8.98 5.95 -4.02
N LEU A 22 -9.95 6.33 -4.85
CA LEU A 22 -11.19 6.97 -4.46
C LEU A 22 -12.34 6.09 -4.93
N PHE A 23 -13.28 5.78 -4.05
CA PHE A 23 -14.48 5.05 -4.43
C PHE A 23 -15.58 6.05 -4.79
N ASP A 24 -15.95 6.11 -6.06
CA ASP A 24 -17.03 6.96 -6.53
C ASP A 24 -18.38 6.36 -6.13
N LYS A 25 -19.18 7.16 -5.43
CA LYS A 25 -20.50 6.77 -4.95
C LYS A 25 -21.51 6.61 -6.10
N GLU A 26 -21.43 7.45 -7.13
CA GLU A 26 -22.45 7.49 -8.17
C GLU A 26 -22.32 6.31 -9.12
N HIS A 27 -21.12 6.09 -9.66
CA HIS A 27 -20.87 5.01 -10.62
C HIS A 27 -20.44 3.69 -9.96
N ARG A 28 -20.22 3.69 -8.62
CA ARG A 28 -19.71 2.55 -7.84
C ARG A 28 -18.37 2.04 -8.37
N ASP A 29 -17.55 2.95 -8.86
CA ASP A 29 -16.26 2.66 -9.48
C ASP A 29 -15.11 3.10 -8.57
N THR A 30 -13.90 2.57 -8.82
CA THR A 30 -12.68 2.96 -8.12
C THR A 30 -11.81 3.81 -9.03
N LEU A 31 -11.78 5.13 -8.78
CA LEU A 31 -10.87 6.05 -9.44
C LEU A 31 -9.49 5.93 -8.80
N ARG A 32 -8.43 5.85 -9.60
CA ARG A 32 -7.08 5.62 -9.09
C ARG A 32 -6.05 6.52 -9.74
N ILE A 33 -5.12 7.00 -8.90
CA ILE A 33 -3.91 7.71 -9.32
C ILE A 33 -2.73 7.02 -8.68
N ASP A 34 -1.83 6.50 -9.51
CA ASP A 34 -0.54 5.93 -9.09
C ASP A 34 0.59 6.80 -9.62
N LEU A 35 1.35 7.41 -8.71
CA LEU A 35 2.49 8.25 -9.05
C LEU A 35 3.76 7.66 -8.44
N TRP A 36 4.83 7.67 -9.22
CA TRP A 36 6.17 7.34 -8.76
C TRP A 36 7.21 8.21 -9.46
N THR A 37 8.34 8.45 -8.79
CA THR A 37 9.46 9.18 -9.37
C THR A 37 10.30 8.25 -10.24
N LYS A 38 10.99 8.82 -11.25
CA LYS A 38 11.91 8.05 -12.10
C LYS A 38 13.13 7.51 -11.34
N GLU A 39 13.42 8.08 -10.18
CA GLU A 39 14.54 7.71 -9.31
C GLU A 39 14.19 6.55 -8.38
N MET A 40 12.92 6.14 -8.34
CA MET A 40 12.49 5.01 -7.54
C MET A 40 13.06 3.70 -8.11
N GLN A 41 13.88 3.02 -7.32
CA GLN A 41 14.45 1.73 -7.71
C GLN A 41 13.40 0.63 -7.66
N VAL A 42 13.60 -0.44 -8.43
CA VAL A 42 12.68 -1.60 -8.46
C VAL A 42 12.49 -2.19 -7.05
N ILE A 43 13.56 -2.35 -6.28
CA ILE A 43 13.48 -2.85 -4.91
C ILE A 43 12.69 -1.93 -3.96
N GLU A 44 12.73 -0.62 -4.20
CA GLU A 44 11.92 0.34 -3.45
C GLU A 44 10.44 0.22 -3.83
N MET A 45 10.14 0.01 -5.12
CA MET A 45 8.78 -0.22 -5.62
C MET A 45 8.21 -1.53 -5.07
N ASP A 46 8.99 -2.61 -5.07
CA ASP A 46 8.58 -3.89 -4.48
C ASP A 46 8.25 -3.73 -2.99
N ARG A 47 9.09 -2.98 -2.26
CA ARG A 47 8.82 -2.65 -0.85
C ARG A 47 7.54 -1.83 -0.68
N PHE A 48 7.33 -0.82 -1.52
CA PHE A 48 6.13 0.01 -1.48
C PHE A 48 4.87 -0.83 -1.72
N VAL A 49 4.84 -1.63 -2.78
CA VAL A 49 3.69 -2.49 -3.13
C VAL A 49 3.44 -3.54 -2.05
N TYR A 50 4.48 -4.18 -1.52
CA TYR A 50 4.36 -5.13 -0.41
C TYR A 50 3.65 -4.51 0.80
N GLN A 51 4.03 -3.30 1.20
CA GLN A 51 3.39 -2.61 2.32
C GLN A 51 1.95 -2.22 2.01
N VAL A 52 1.67 -1.72 0.80
CA VAL A 52 0.31 -1.41 0.35
C VAL A 52 -0.59 -2.64 0.41
N LEU A 53 -0.15 -3.79 -0.08
CA LEU A 53 -0.91 -5.05 -0.04
C LEU A 53 -1.26 -5.47 1.40
N ARG A 54 -0.28 -5.42 2.31
CA ARG A 54 -0.51 -5.74 3.73
C ARG A 54 -1.50 -4.79 4.39
N SER A 55 -1.31 -3.49 4.18
CA SER A 55 -2.21 -2.47 4.72
C SER A 55 -3.63 -2.58 4.14
N LEU A 56 -3.75 -2.97 2.87
CA LEU A 56 -5.04 -3.17 2.22
C LEU A 56 -5.80 -4.36 2.83
N GLY A 57 -5.13 -5.49 3.08
CA GLY A 57 -5.73 -6.64 3.77
C GLY A 57 -6.25 -6.27 5.17
N GLN A 58 -5.47 -5.50 5.93
CA GLN A 58 -5.91 -5.00 7.24
C GLN A 58 -7.10 -4.04 7.16
N THR A 59 -7.10 -3.14 6.17
CA THR A 59 -8.22 -2.22 5.94
C THR A 59 -9.48 -2.99 5.57
N TYR A 60 -9.37 -3.97 4.68
CA TYR A 60 -10.47 -4.84 4.29
C TYR A 60 -11.07 -5.59 5.49
N LEU A 61 -10.22 -6.17 6.34
CA LEU A 61 -10.65 -6.82 7.59
C LEU A 61 -11.45 -5.87 8.48
N ARG A 62 -10.93 -4.67 8.74
CA ARG A 62 -11.61 -3.69 9.60
C ARG A 62 -12.96 -3.24 9.02
N ALA A 63 -13.03 -3.08 7.70
CA ALA A 63 -14.23 -2.60 7.03
C ALA A 63 -15.35 -3.65 6.92
N THR A 64 -15.00 -4.93 6.80
CA THR A 64 -15.96 -6.00 6.46
C THR A 64 -16.10 -7.08 7.54
N GLN A 65 -15.14 -7.17 8.45
CA GLN A 65 -14.99 -8.27 9.41
C GLN A 65 -14.83 -9.66 8.75
N ASN A 66 -14.57 -9.72 7.45
CA ASN A 66 -14.33 -10.97 6.74
C ASN A 66 -12.89 -11.45 7.01
N LYS A 67 -12.75 -12.31 8.03
CA LYS A 67 -11.46 -12.84 8.48
C LYS A 67 -10.82 -13.76 7.43
N GLU A 68 -11.60 -14.63 6.81
CA GLU A 68 -11.10 -15.61 5.86
C GLU A 68 -10.42 -14.94 4.66
N LEU A 69 -11.13 -14.02 3.99
CA LEU A 69 -10.55 -13.30 2.84
C LEU A 69 -9.44 -12.34 3.26
N ALA A 70 -9.48 -11.76 4.46
CA ALA A 70 -8.38 -10.94 4.96
C ALA A 70 -7.10 -11.77 5.21
N GLU A 71 -7.23 -12.98 5.72
CA GLU A 71 -6.12 -13.91 5.89
C GLU A 71 -5.54 -14.33 4.54
N ASP A 72 -6.37 -14.58 3.54
CA ASP A 72 -5.90 -14.92 2.21
C ASP A 72 -5.18 -13.75 1.53
N LEU A 73 -5.65 -12.51 1.71
CA LEU A 73 -4.94 -11.31 1.27
C LEU A 73 -3.58 -11.17 1.99
N ALA A 74 -3.52 -11.47 3.28
CA ALA A 74 -2.28 -11.43 4.04
C ALA A 74 -1.28 -12.50 3.57
N LYS A 75 -1.75 -13.72 3.29
CA LYS A 75 -0.93 -14.81 2.70
C LYS A 75 -0.39 -14.40 1.34
N PHE A 76 -1.22 -13.80 0.48
CA PHE A 76 -0.76 -13.32 -0.82
C PHE A 76 0.29 -12.20 -0.69
N ALA A 77 0.07 -11.25 0.22
CA ALA A 77 1.05 -10.20 0.47
C ALA A 77 2.40 -10.78 0.95
N HIS A 78 2.36 -11.80 1.82
CA HIS A 78 3.56 -12.52 2.25
C HIS A 78 4.26 -13.23 1.08
N TYR A 79 3.52 -14.00 0.28
CA TYR A 79 4.01 -14.64 -0.93
C TYR A 79 4.67 -13.63 -1.88
N PHE A 80 4.04 -12.48 -2.12
CA PHE A 80 4.61 -11.40 -2.92
C PHE A 80 5.96 -10.96 -2.35
N GLY A 81 6.03 -10.69 -1.04
CA GLY A 81 7.27 -10.27 -0.38
C GLY A 81 8.39 -11.30 -0.46
N GLU A 82 8.08 -12.60 -0.39
CA GLU A 82 9.08 -13.68 -0.54
C GLU A 82 9.60 -13.76 -1.98
N LYS A 83 8.73 -13.56 -2.97
CA LYS A 83 9.10 -13.57 -4.39
C LYS A 83 9.93 -12.36 -4.80
N THR A 84 9.67 -11.20 -4.21
CA THR A 84 10.46 -9.98 -4.42
C THR A 84 11.64 -9.85 -3.45
N GLU A 85 11.87 -10.85 -2.59
CA GLU A 85 12.96 -10.88 -1.60
C GLU A 85 12.94 -9.72 -0.60
N ILE A 86 11.77 -9.11 -0.40
CA ILE A 86 11.52 -8.06 0.60
C ILE A 86 11.35 -8.67 2.00
N VAL A 87 10.89 -9.93 2.08
CA VAL A 87 10.91 -10.74 3.30
C VAL A 87 11.72 -12.03 3.10
N PRO A 88 12.29 -12.60 4.18
CA PRO A 88 12.96 -13.89 4.12
C PRO A 88 12.01 -14.98 3.62
N LYS A 89 12.55 -15.93 2.84
CA LYS A 89 11.81 -17.14 2.43
C LYS A 89 11.69 -18.06 3.64
N THR A 90 10.47 -18.46 3.95
CA THR A 90 10.15 -19.38 5.06
C THR A 90 10.14 -20.84 4.63
#